data_AF-A0A7C4TFG6-F1
#
_entry.id   AF-A0A7C4TFG6-F1
#
_cell.length_a   1.000
_cell.length_b   1.000
_cell.length_c   1.000
_cell.angle_alpha   90.00
_cell.angle_beta   90.00
_cell.angle_gamma   90.00
#
_symmetry.space_group_name_H-M   'P 1'
#
loop_
_entity.id
_entity.type
_entity.pdbx_description
1 polymer ?
#
loop_
_entity_poly.entity_id
_entity_poly.type
_entity_poly.pdbx_seq_one_letter_code
_entity_poly.pdbx_strand_id
1 'polypeptide(L)'
;MSAPRIIDADCHILEPPDIWERWLPSKYQEHAPKLVKDPAGGDAWLTALGGDPDPIGLVATPGMPFDKFRWFGVTYDEARPGCYDGAERLLDMDRDGVYAEVLFPPQRTMSHFLGDDDDDF
;
A
#
# COMPACT_ATOMS: atom_id res chain seq x y z
N MET A 1 -6.97 -22.88 -28.76
CA MET A 1 -5.66 -22.56 -28.14
C MET A 1 -5.96 -22.01 -26.75
N SER A 2 -5.21 -22.39 -25.71
CA SER A 2 -5.33 -21.75 -24.39
C SER A 2 -4.95 -20.28 -24.54
N ALA A 3 -5.65 -19.37 -23.84
CA ALA A 3 -5.19 -17.99 -23.71
C ALA A 3 -3.75 -17.98 -23.15
N PRO A 4 -2.90 -17.02 -23.57
CA PRO A 4 -1.56 -16.87 -23.02
C PRO A 4 -1.64 -16.53 -21.53
N ARG A 5 -0.69 -17.03 -20.75
CA ARG A 5 -0.54 -16.63 -19.34
C ARG A 5 0.12 -15.27 -19.28
N ILE A 6 -0.55 -14.30 -18.67
CA ILE A 6 -0.03 -12.95 -18.45
C ILE A 6 0.77 -12.96 -17.14
N ILE A 7 1.99 -12.44 -17.17
CA ILE A 7 2.79 -12.17 -15.98
C ILE A 7 2.88 -10.66 -15.87
N ASP A 8 2.35 -10.10 -14.78
CA ASP A 8 2.52 -8.69 -14.46
C ASP A 8 3.90 -8.48 -13.82
N ALA A 9 4.71 -7.64 -14.47
CA ALA A 9 6.06 -7.35 -14.02
C ALA A 9 6.14 -6.15 -13.09
N ASP A 10 5.05 -5.39 -12.93
CA ASP A 10 5.04 -4.16 -12.15
C ASP A 10 3.68 -3.95 -11.48
N CYS A 11 3.54 -4.51 -10.28
CA CYS A 11 2.36 -4.27 -9.48
C CYS A 11 2.72 -3.83 -8.07
N HIS A 12 1.81 -3.07 -7.45
CA HIS A 12 2.02 -2.49 -6.14
C HIS A 12 0.93 -2.92 -5.17
N ILE A 13 1.29 -2.90 -3.88
CA ILE A 13 0.37 -3.07 -2.78
C ILE A 13 0.20 -1.76 -2.01
N LEU A 14 -0.89 -1.66 -1.27
CA LEU A 14 -1.01 -0.77 -0.13
C LEU A 14 -0.59 -1.54 1.12
N GLU A 15 0.14 -0.91 2.04
CA GLU A 15 0.47 -1.57 3.30
C GLU A 15 -0.83 -1.97 4.02
N PRO A 16 -0.96 -3.22 4.52
CA PRO A 16 -2.06 -3.55 5.41
C PRO A 16 -2.07 -2.61 6.63
N PRO A 17 -3.25 -2.13 7.09
CA PRO A 17 -3.35 -1.13 8.15
C PRO A 17 -2.61 -1.48 9.45
N ASP A 18 -2.45 -2.78 9.73
CA ASP A 18 -1.88 -3.32 10.95
C ASP A 18 -0.55 -4.07 10.72
N ILE A 19 0.08 -3.92 9.55
CA ILE A 19 1.29 -4.68 9.19
C ILE A 19 2.41 -4.48 10.22
N TRP A 20 2.64 -3.26 10.70
CA TRP A 20 3.70 -2.97 11.68
C TRP A 20 3.34 -3.42 13.08
N GLU A 21 2.09 -3.22 13.50
CA GLU A 21 1.60 -3.72 14.79
C GLU A 21 1.78 -5.24 14.90
N ARG A 22 1.48 -5.97 13.82
CA ARG A 22 1.54 -7.44 13.78
C ARG A 22 2.96 -7.98 13.68
N TRP A 23 3.82 -7.35 12.88
CA TRP A 23 5.08 -7.98 12.45
C TRP A 23 6.34 -7.25 12.87
N LEU A 24 6.27 -5.98 13.27
CA LEU A 24 7.45 -5.25 13.72
C LEU A 24 7.74 -5.60 15.20
N PRO A 25 8.99 -5.95 15.56
CA PRO A 25 9.35 -6.22 16.95
C PRO A 25 8.99 -5.07 17.90
N SER A 26 8.55 -5.41 19.11
CA SER A 26 8.02 -4.44 20.08
C SER A 26 8.96 -3.27 20.39
N LYS A 27 10.28 -3.50 20.35
CA LYS A 27 11.31 -2.47 20.59
C LYS A 27 11.34 -1.37 19.53
N TYR A 28 10.81 -1.62 18.33
CA TYR A 28 10.80 -0.66 17.22
C TYR A 28 9.42 -0.03 16.97
N GLN A 29 8.40 -0.41 17.74
CA GLN A 29 7.02 0.06 17.54
C GLN A 29 6.88 1.59 17.66
N GLU A 30 7.71 2.25 18.48
CA GLU A 30 7.70 3.70 18.59
C GLU A 30 8.12 4.40 17.29
N HIS A 31 8.97 3.74 16.50
CA HIS A 31 9.55 4.20 15.24
C HIS A 31 8.74 3.79 14.01
N ALA A 32 7.81 2.84 14.15
CA ALA A 32 7.01 2.34 13.03
C ALA A 32 6.26 3.46 12.28
N PRO A 33 6.02 3.31 10.96
CA PRO A 33 5.08 4.15 10.24
C PRO A 33 3.71 4.15 10.91
N LYS A 34 3.08 5.32 10.99
CA LYS A 34 1.79 5.49 11.69
C LYS A 34 0.69 5.78 10.70
N LEU A 35 -0.38 5.00 10.79
CA LEU A 35 -1.60 5.30 10.04
C LEU A 35 -2.32 6.47 10.73
N VAL A 36 -2.49 7.56 9.99
CA VAL A 36 -3.10 8.82 10.44
C VAL A 36 -4.13 9.30 9.42
N LYS A 37 -4.80 10.42 9.73
CA LYS A 37 -5.74 11.05 8.79
C LYS A 37 -5.08 12.16 7.99
N ASP A 38 -5.43 12.24 6.71
CA ASP A 38 -5.08 13.36 5.83
C ASP A 38 -5.97 14.59 6.07
N PRO A 39 -5.65 15.77 5.49
CA PRO A 39 -6.43 17.00 5.70
C PRO A 39 -7.88 16.95 5.24
N ALA A 40 -8.27 15.99 4.40
CA ALA A 40 -9.63 15.76 3.93
C ALA A 40 -10.33 14.59 4.66
N GLY A 41 -9.69 14.00 5.69
CA GLY A 41 -10.23 12.90 6.48
C GLY A 41 -9.99 11.50 5.91
N GLY A 42 -9.19 11.40 4.84
CA GLY A 42 -8.73 10.13 4.28
C GLY A 42 -7.62 9.49 5.11
N ASP A 43 -7.20 8.30 4.72
CA ASP A 43 -6.10 7.58 5.36
C ASP A 43 -4.75 7.97 4.75
N ALA A 44 -3.74 8.12 5.60
CA ALA A 44 -2.39 8.49 5.22
C ALA A 44 -1.34 7.85 6.14
N TRP A 45 -0.15 7.61 5.59
CA TRP A 45 0.98 7.09 6.36
C TRP A 45 1.91 8.23 6.78
N LEU A 46 2.15 8.36 8.07
CA LEU A 46 3.19 9.23 8.62
C LEU A 46 4.48 8.42 8.81
N THR A 47 5.55 8.83 8.15
CA THR A 47 6.88 8.20 8.22
C THR A 47 7.89 9.10 8.93
N ALA A 48 9.01 8.52 9.39
CA ALA A 48 10.08 9.27 10.07
C ALA A 48 10.90 10.20 9.15
N LEU A 49 10.68 10.17 7.83
CA LEU A 49 11.39 11.03 6.86
C LEU A 49 11.05 12.53 7.03
N GLY A 50 10.08 12.85 7.89
CA GLY A 50 9.57 14.20 8.10
C GLY A 50 8.63 14.65 7.00
N GLY A 51 7.82 15.68 7.28
CA GLY A 51 6.83 16.22 6.36
C GLY A 51 5.38 15.85 6.69
N ASP A 52 4.49 16.12 5.74
CA ASP A 52 3.07 15.81 5.86
C ASP A 52 2.82 14.30 5.68
N PRO A 53 1.76 13.74 6.30
CA PRO A 53 1.36 12.36 6.06
C PRO A 53 1.11 12.09 4.57
N ASP A 54 1.53 10.91 4.10
CA ASP A 54 1.38 10.50 2.71
C ASP A 54 0.01 9.86 2.48
N PRO A 55 -0.91 10.53 1.77
CA PRO A 55 -2.27 10.03 1.59
C PRO A 55 -2.30 8.86 0.60
N ILE A 56 -3.22 7.92 0.84
CA ILE A 56 -3.34 6.71 0.03
C ILE A 56 -4.07 6.92 -1.31
N GLY A 57 -4.61 8.11 -1.56
CA GLY A 57 -5.62 8.32 -2.59
C GLY A 57 -5.21 7.93 -4.02
N LEU A 58 -3.96 8.23 -4.42
CA LEU A 58 -3.47 7.86 -5.75
C LEU A 58 -2.91 6.43 -5.84
N VAL A 59 -2.72 5.76 -4.71
CA VAL A 59 -2.24 4.37 -4.63
C VAL A 59 -3.37 3.38 -4.30
N ALA A 60 -4.62 3.86 -4.24
CA ALA A 60 -5.82 3.07 -3.97
C ALA A 60 -6.85 3.16 -5.12
N THR A 61 -6.38 3.23 -6.37
CA THR A 61 -7.18 3.44 -7.58
C THR A 61 -7.62 2.20 -8.39
N PRO A 62 -7.24 0.93 -8.11
CA PRO A 62 -7.65 -0.21 -8.91
C PRO A 62 -9.17 -0.33 -9.13
N GLY A 63 -9.57 -0.42 -10.40
CA GLY A 63 -10.98 -0.51 -10.81
C GLY A 63 -11.75 0.81 -10.79
N MET A 64 -11.10 1.96 -10.56
CA MET A 64 -11.72 3.28 -10.60
C MET A 64 -11.51 3.96 -11.98
N PRO A 65 -12.51 4.72 -12.47
CA PRO A 65 -12.30 5.62 -13.60
C PRO A 65 -11.31 6.75 -13.26
N PHE A 66 -10.49 7.16 -14.21
CA PHE A 66 -9.43 8.16 -13.99
C PHE A 66 -9.95 9.52 -13.47
N ASP A 67 -11.17 9.91 -13.85
CA ASP A 67 -11.80 11.17 -13.41
C ASP A 67 -12.29 11.12 -11.95
N LYS A 68 -12.23 9.95 -11.31
CA LYS A 68 -12.57 9.73 -9.90
C LYS A 68 -11.35 9.68 -8.99
N PHE A 69 -10.14 9.78 -9.54
CA PHE A 69 -8.93 9.75 -8.73
C PHE A 69 -8.88 10.98 -7.83
N ARG A 70 -8.60 10.76 -6.56
CA ARG A 70 -8.48 11.80 -5.54
C ARG A 70 -7.12 11.67 -4.88
N TRP A 71 -6.48 12.79 -4.62
CA TRP A 71 -5.22 12.79 -3.87
C TRP A 71 -5.46 12.53 -2.38
N PHE A 72 -6.51 13.16 -1.83
CA PHE A 72 -6.86 13.14 -0.41
C PHE A 72 -8.30 12.64 -0.20
N GLY A 73 -8.62 12.23 1.02
CA GLY A 73 -9.98 11.87 1.43
C GLY A 73 -10.38 10.44 1.01
N VAL A 74 -9.42 9.59 0.68
CA VAL A 74 -9.64 8.16 0.39
C VAL A 74 -9.29 7.35 1.63
N THR A 75 -10.17 6.43 2.00
CA THR A 75 -9.99 5.53 3.15
C THR A 75 -9.72 4.08 2.74
N TYR A 76 -9.19 3.27 3.65
CA TYR A 76 -9.02 1.82 3.42
C TYR A 76 -10.36 1.10 3.17
N ASP A 77 -11.46 1.61 3.74
CA ASP A 77 -12.80 1.09 3.52
C ASP A 77 -13.31 1.35 2.10
N GLU A 78 -12.84 2.42 1.45
CA GLU A 78 -13.14 2.72 0.04
C GLU A 78 -12.17 2.03 -0.92
N ALA A 79 -10.96 1.72 -0.47
CA ALA A 79 -9.96 1.03 -1.27
C ALA A 79 -10.41 -0.43 -1.53
N ARG A 80 -10.14 -0.92 -2.75
CA ARG A 80 -10.40 -2.32 -3.09
C ARG A 80 -9.55 -3.22 -2.18
N PRO A 81 -10.14 -4.22 -1.49
CA PRO A 81 -9.41 -5.07 -0.56
C PRO A 81 -8.16 -5.75 -1.14
N GLY A 82 -8.17 -6.15 -2.41
CA GLY A 82 -7.01 -6.72 -3.10
C GLY A 82 -5.78 -5.80 -3.20
N CYS A 83 -5.91 -4.52 -2.82
CA CYS A 83 -4.76 -3.62 -2.65
C CYS A 83 -3.89 -4.03 -1.46
N TYR A 84 -4.45 -4.61 -0.39
CA TYR A 84 -3.75 -4.90 0.86
C TYR A 84 -4.04 -6.30 1.44
N ASP A 85 -5.00 -7.05 0.89
CA ASP A 85 -5.28 -8.44 1.25
C ASP A 85 -4.89 -9.38 0.10
N GLY A 86 -4.03 -10.35 0.41
CA GLY A 86 -3.50 -11.28 -0.60
C GLY A 86 -4.52 -12.29 -1.13
N ALA A 87 -5.52 -12.68 -0.33
CA ALA A 87 -6.56 -13.61 -0.78
C ALA A 87 -7.53 -12.90 -1.74
N GLU A 88 -7.91 -11.66 -1.41
CA GLU A 88 -8.73 -10.81 -2.28
C GLU A 88 -7.99 -10.47 -3.59
N ARG A 89 -6.67 -10.26 -3.51
CA ARG A 89 -5.84 -10.01 -4.69
C ARG A 89 -5.83 -11.16 -5.70
N LEU A 90 -5.84 -12.41 -5.22
CA LEU A 90 -5.95 -13.58 -6.11
C LEU A 90 -7.28 -13.57 -6.89
N LEU A 91 -8.37 -13.09 -6.28
CA LEU A 91 -9.66 -12.94 -6.96
C LEU A 91 -9.63 -11.84 -8.03
N ASP A 92 -8.90 -10.75 -7.76
CA ASP A 92 -8.68 -9.70 -8.76
C ASP A 92 -7.79 -10.20 -9.92
N MET A 93 -6.72 -10.95 -9.63
CA MET A 93 -5.89 -11.59 -10.65
C MET A 93 -6.69 -12.54 -11.56
N ASP A 94 -7.57 -13.36 -10.97
CA ASP A 94 -8.46 -14.26 -11.72
C ASP A 94 -9.44 -13.48 -12.63
N ARG A 95 -9.96 -12.35 -12.14
CA ARG A 95 -10.84 -11.46 -12.92
C ARG A 95 -10.09 -10.82 -14.10
N ASP A 96 -8.85 -10.39 -13.88
CA ASP A 96 -8.04 -9.67 -14.87
C ASP A 96 -7.28 -10.62 -15.82
N GLY A 97 -7.29 -11.93 -15.54
CA GLY A 97 -6.60 -12.94 -16.35
C GLY A 97 -5.08 -12.95 -16.15
N VAL A 98 -4.61 -12.48 -14.99
CA VAL A 98 -3.20 -12.41 -14.62
C VAL A 98 -2.81 -13.72 -13.92
N TYR A 99 -1.75 -14.37 -14.42
CA TYR A 99 -1.29 -15.66 -13.91
C TYR A 99 -0.32 -15.50 -12.73
N ALA A 100 0.51 -14.46 -12.76
CA ALA A 100 1.48 -14.16 -11.71
C ALA A 100 1.82 -12.67 -11.72
N GLU A 101 2.19 -12.14 -10.56
CA GLU A 101 2.54 -10.73 -10.38
C GLU A 101 3.84 -10.60 -9.59
N VAL A 102 4.65 -9.61 -9.95
CA VAL A 102 5.75 -9.13 -9.12
C VAL A 102 5.22 -7.95 -8.29
N LEU A 103 5.25 -8.10 -6.97
CA LEU A 103 4.72 -7.09 -6.04
C LEU A 103 5.84 -6.20 -5.50
N PHE A 104 5.65 -4.89 -5.62
CA PHE A 104 6.51 -3.86 -5.07
C PHE A 104 5.81 -3.13 -3.92
N PRO A 105 6.56 -2.79 -2.85
CA PRO A 105 6.02 -1.96 -1.78
C PRO A 105 5.87 -0.51 -2.26
N PRO A 106 5.08 0.31 -1.55
CA PRO A 106 5.11 1.76 -1.71
C PRO A 106 6.50 2.32 -1.40
N GLN A 107 6.95 3.24 -2.26
CA GLN A 107 8.30 3.80 -2.20
C GLN A 107 8.65 4.40 -0.82
N ARG A 108 7.67 5.00 -0.14
CA ARG A 108 7.92 5.84 1.05
C ARG A 108 8.20 5.03 2.30
N THR A 109 7.55 3.88 2.43
CA THR A 109 7.83 2.95 3.52
C THR A 109 9.22 2.34 3.37
N MET A 110 9.67 2.04 2.14
CA MET A 110 11.07 1.66 1.92
C MET A 110 12.03 2.76 2.38
N SER A 111 11.78 4.01 2.00
CA SER A 111 12.62 5.13 2.42
C SER A 111 12.64 5.32 3.94
N HIS A 112 11.55 5.03 4.65
CA HIS A 112 11.50 5.11 6.11
C HIS A 112 12.48 4.15 6.78
N PHE A 113 12.49 2.88 6.36
CA PHE A 113 13.37 1.87 6.97
C PHE A 113 14.82 1.96 6.45
N LEU A 114 15.02 2.29 5.17
CA LEU A 114 16.36 2.39 4.59
C LEU A 114 17.07 3.72 4.86
N GLY A 115 16.34 4.70 5.40
CA GLY A 115 16.83 6.04 5.67
C GLY A 115 17.08 6.34 7.14
N ASP A 116 16.95 5.35 8.03
CA ASP A 116 17.27 5.54 9.44
C ASP A 116 18.80 5.53 9.65
N ASP A 117 19.27 6.34 10.59
CA ASP A 117 20.68 6.44 10.95
C ASP A 117 21.10 5.30 11.91
N ASP A 118 20.14 4.61 12.52
CA ASP A 118 20.37 3.43 13.37
C ASP A 118 20.51 2.17 12.51
N ASP A 119 21.75 1.67 12.36
CA ASP A 119 22.05 0.42 11.65
C ASP A 119 21.38 -0.82 12.26
N ASP A 120 20.93 -0.73 13.52
CA ASP A 120 20.19 -1.80 14.21
C ASP A 120 18.67 -1.68 14.02
N PHE A 121 18.14 -0.64 13.37
CA PHE A 121 16.72 -0.51 12.98
C PHE A 121 16.46 -1.21 11.63
#